data_AF-A0A9W6NY90-F1
#
_entry.id   AF-A0A9W6NY90-F1
#
_cell.length_a   1.000
_cell.length_b   1.000
_cell.length_c   1.000
_cell.angle_alpha   90.00
_cell.angle_beta   90.00
_cell.angle_gamma   90.00
#
_symmetry.space_group_name_H-M   'P 1'
#
loop_
_entity.id
_entity.type
_entity.pdbx_description
1 polymer ?
#
loop_
_entity_poly.entity_id
_entity_poly.type
_entity_poly.pdbx_seq_one_letter_code
_entity_poly.pdbx_strand_id
1 'polypeptide(L)' 'MVEFIDTVPDEGLADRLDGAIRGRGAFRRFADTLRRAREDELSRWFEFTDERKRGRARAWLADIGCRAAGH' A
#
# COMPACT_ATOMS: atom_id res chain seq x y z
N MET A 1 -8.45 -4.07 -0.95
CA MET A 1 -7.78 -3.46 0.22
C MET A 1 -8.00 -4.38 1.40
N VAL A 2 -9.24 -4.60 1.84
CA VAL A 2 -9.59 -5.59 2.88
C VAL A 2 -8.96 -6.96 2.63
N GLU A 3 -9.06 -7.50 1.41
CA GLU A 3 -8.46 -8.82 1.11
C GLU A 3 -6.94 -8.87 1.17
N PHE A 4 -6.23 -7.74 1.09
CA PHE A 4 -4.79 -7.74 1.35
C PHE A 4 -4.49 -7.60 2.82
N ILE A 5 -5.30 -6.82 3.56
CA ILE A 5 -5.19 -6.70 5.03
C ILE A 5 -5.26 -8.09 5.66
N ASP A 6 -6.13 -8.97 5.16
CA ASP A 6 -6.24 -10.36 5.60
C ASP A 6 -4.97 -11.20 5.32
N THR A 7 -4.20 -10.85 4.28
CA THR A 7 -2.93 -11.51 3.94
C THR A 7 -1.72 -10.94 4.67
N VAL A 8 -1.88 -9.85 5.42
CA VAL A 8 -0.81 -9.23 6.21
C VAL A 8 -0.64 -10.04 7.50
N PRO A 9 0.52 -10.68 7.73
CA PRO A 9 0.75 -11.50 8.92
C PRO A 9 0.94 -10.67 10.20
N ASP A 10 1.23 -9.37 10.07
CA ASP A 10 1.40 -8.46 11.21
C ASP A 10 0.04 -7.89 11.61
N GLU A 11 -0.51 -8.40 12.71
CA GLU A 11 -1.84 -7.99 13.22
C GLU A 11 -1.90 -6.48 13.55
N GLY A 12 -0.79 -5.88 14.02
CA GLY A 12 -0.73 -4.45 14.33
C GLY A 12 -0.76 -3.57 13.08
N LEU A 13 -0.15 -4.02 11.99
CA LEU A 13 -0.24 -3.40 10.68
C LEU A 13 -1.63 -3.61 10.08
N ALA A 14 -2.20 -4.80 10.19
CA ALA A 14 -3.53 -5.12 9.68
C ALA A 14 -4.61 -4.23 10.31
N ASP A 15 -4.59 -4.04 11.63
CA ASP A 15 -5.52 -3.14 12.34
C ASP A 15 -5.38 -1.67 11.87
N ARG A 16 -4.15 -1.17 11.74
CA ARG A 16 -3.92 0.19 11.21
C ARG A 16 -4.44 0.36 9.80
N LEU A 17 -4.25 -0.65 8.95
CA LEU A 17 -4.73 -0.62 7.58
C LEU A 17 -6.27 -0.68 7.54
N ASP A 18 -6.92 -1.46 8.41
CA ASP A 18 -8.38 -1.51 8.53
C ASP A 18 -8.95 -0.15 8.98
N GLY A 19 -8.31 0.51 9.95
CA GLY A 19 -8.64 1.88 10.33
C GLY A 19 -8.39 2.89 9.21
N ALA A 20 -7.30 2.73 8.46
CA ALA A 20 -6.91 3.64 7.38
C ALA A 20 -7.89 3.62 6.20
N ILE A 21 -8.54 2.49 5.92
CA ILE A 21 -9.52 2.38 4.84
C ILE A 21 -10.89 2.96 5.19
N ARG A 22 -11.14 3.26 6.47
CA ARG A 22 -12.39 3.86 6.95
C ARG A 22 -12.34 5.38 6.82
N GLY A 23 -12.84 5.90 5.70
CA GLY A 23 -13.09 7.34 5.52
C GLY A 23 -12.61 7.92 4.17
N ARG A 24 -12.74 9.24 4.04
CA ARG A 24 -12.37 9.96 2.81
C ARG A 24 -10.84 10.04 2.72
N GLY A 25 -10.26 9.58 1.61
CA GLY A 25 -8.80 9.50 1.44
C GLY A 25 -8.17 8.17 1.91
N ALA A 26 -9.00 7.14 2.09
CA ALA A 26 -8.60 5.78 2.46
C ALA A 26 -7.39 5.25 1.70
N PHE A 27 -7.37 5.38 0.37
CA PHE A 27 -6.28 4.88 -0.47
C PHE A 27 -4.93 5.52 -0.16
N ARG A 28 -4.90 6.85 0.04
CA ARG A 28 -3.66 7.59 0.32
C ARG A 28 -3.14 7.26 1.71
N ARG A 29 -4.02 7.15 2.71
CA ARG A 29 -3.63 6.73 4.07
C ARG A 29 -3.11 5.31 4.07
N PHE A 30 -3.81 4.40 3.40
CA PHE A 30 -3.41 3.00 3.26
C PHE A 30 -2.01 2.87 2.63
N ALA A 31 -1.76 3.55 1.51
CA ALA A 31 -0.45 3.54 0.86
C ALA A 31 0.65 4.19 1.73
N ASP A 32 0.34 5.27 2.45
CA ASP A 32 1.29 5.90 3.38
C ASP A 32 1.60 4.97 4.57
N THR A 33 0.60 4.26 5.11
CA THR A 33 0.78 3.27 6.17
C THR A 33 1.69 2.12 5.71
N LEU A 34 1.49 1.60 4.50
CA LEU A 34 2.39 0.58 3.92
C LEU A 34 3.81 1.11 3.75
N ARG A 35 3.96 2.32 3.20
CA ARG A 35 5.27 2.97 3.00
C ARG A 35 6.02 3.18 4.32
N ARG A 36 5.30 3.49 5.39
CA ARG A 36 5.85 3.67 6.75
C ARG A 36 6.20 2.35 7.43
N ALA A 37 5.49 1.27 7.09
CA ALA A 37 5.72 -0.04 7.65
C ALA A 37 7.01 -0.64 7.07
N ARG A 38 7.05 -0.90 5.75
CA ARG A 38 8.22 -1.40 5.00
C ARG A 38 8.09 -1.05 3.52
N GLU A 39 9.21 -0.69 2.87
CA GLU A 39 9.23 -0.41 1.43
C GLU A 39 8.75 -1.61 0.59
N ASP A 40 9.08 -2.83 1.00
CA ASP A 40 8.65 -4.07 0.34
C ASP A 40 7.14 -4.35 0.45
N GLU A 41 6.49 -3.92 1.54
CA GLU A 41 5.05 -4.18 1.77
C GLU A 41 4.19 -3.41 0.77
N LEU A 42 4.64 -2.20 0.41
CA LEU A 42 4.03 -1.39 -0.62
C LEU A 42 4.13 -2.08 -1.99
N SER A 43 5.32 -2.58 -2.36
CA SER A 43 5.52 -3.37 -3.59
C SER A 43 4.67 -4.64 -3.61
N ARG A 44 4.55 -5.36 -2.49
CA ARG A 44 3.71 -6.55 -2.35
C ARG A 44 2.23 -6.23 -2.54
N TRP A 45 1.74 -5.12 -1.99
CA TRP A 45 0.38 -4.63 -2.25
C TRP A 45 0.17 -4.31 -3.73
N PHE A 46 1.19 -3.77 -4.40
CA PHE A 46 1.14 -3.53 -5.84
C PHE A 46 1.09 -4.80 -6.65
N GLU A 47 1.91 -5.81 -6.36
CA GLU A 47 1.81 -7.12 -7.00
C GLU A 47 0.43 -7.74 -6.78
N PHE A 48 -0.07 -7.73 -5.54
CA PHE A 48 -1.40 -8.25 -5.21
C PHE A 48 -2.53 -7.55 -5.96
N THR A 49 -2.43 -6.23 -6.14
CA THR A 49 -3.42 -5.46 -6.89
C THR A 49 -3.22 -5.50 -8.40
N ASP A 50 -2.00 -5.65 -8.91
CA ASP A 50 -1.70 -5.79 -10.34
C ASP A 50 -2.10 -7.17 -10.85
N GLU A 51 -1.90 -8.24 -10.08
CA GLU A 51 -2.40 -9.57 -10.41
C GLU A 51 -3.92 -9.56 -10.60
N ARG A 52 -4.63 -8.75 -9.80
CA ARG A 52 -6.07 -8.51 -9.91
C ARG A 52 -6.47 -7.41 -10.90
N LYS A 53 -5.57 -6.51 -11.30
CA LYS A 53 -5.80 -5.36 -12.20
C LYS A 53 -4.63 -5.22 -13.18
N ARG A 54 -4.40 -6.26 -13.98
CA ARG A 54 -3.28 -6.52 -14.90
C ARG A 54 -2.84 -5.33 -15.80
N GLY A 55 -2.26 -4.25 -15.27
CA GLY A 55 -1.73 -3.15 -16.10
C GLY A 55 -1.58 -1.75 -15.49
N ARG A 56 -1.88 -1.48 -14.21
CA ARG A 56 -1.81 -0.10 -13.66
C ARG A 56 -0.71 0.14 -12.62
N ALA A 57 -0.06 -0.88 -12.07
CA ALA A 57 0.92 -0.68 -11.00
C ALA A 57 2.24 -0.05 -11.47
N ARG A 58 2.73 -0.40 -12.68
CA ARG A 58 3.99 0.14 -13.21
C ARG A 58 4.00 1.66 -13.40
N ALA A 59 2.86 2.24 -13.78
CA ALA A 59 2.75 3.68 -14.01
C ALA A 59 2.77 4.49 -12.70
N TRP A 60 2.32 3.90 -11.59
CA TRP A 60 2.27 4.57 -10.29
C TRP A 60 3.60 4.52 -9.55
N LEU A 61 4.38 3.43 -9.69
CA LEU A 61 5.75 3.38 -9.14
C LEU A 61 6.68 4.41 -9.80
N ALA A 62 6.48 4.67 -11.10
CA ALA A 62 7.20 5.74 -11.79
C ALA A 62 6.78 7.15 -11.32
N ASP A 63 5.53 7.32 -10.90
CA ASP A 63 4.97 8.59 -10.40
C ASP A 63 5.39 8.88 -8.95
N ILE A 64 5.45 7.85 -8.11
CA ILE A 64 5.81 7.96 -6.68
C ILE A 64 7.32 7.93 -6.45
N GLY A 65 8.08 7.45 -7.44
CA GLY A 65 9.54 7.34 -7.41
C GLY A 65 10.32 8.66 -7.41
N CYS A 66 9.68 9.83 -7.38
CA CYS A 66 10.38 11.11 -7.34
C CYS A 66 10.14 11.90 -6.03
N ARG A 67 10.50 11.30 -4.88
CA ARG A 67 11.16 11.99 -3.74
C ARG A 67 11.53 10.99 -2.63
N ALA A 68 12.45 10.08 -2.90
CA ALA A 68 13.10 9.27 -1.87
C ALA A 68 14.63 9.46 -1.96
N ALA A 69 15.11 10.56 -1.38
CA ALA A 69 16.45 10.77 -0.81
C ALA A 69 16.63 12.27 -0.53
N GLY A 70 16.64 12.66 0.75
CA GLY A 70 16.91 14.05 1.13
C GLY A 70 16.39 14.41 2.52
N HIS A 71 16.89 13.75 3.56
CA HIS A 71 17.67 14.42 4.62
C HIS A 71 18.43 13.39 5.46
#